data_AF-A0A1V5FKC6-F1
#
_entry.id   AF-A0A1V5FKC6-F1
#
_cell.length_a   1.000
_cell.length_b   1.000
_cell.length_c   1.000
_cell.angle_alpha   90.00
_cell.angle_beta   90.00
_cell.angle_gamma   90.00
#
_symmetry.space_group_name_H-M   'P 1'
#
loop_
_entity.id
_entity.type
_entity.pdbx_description
1 polymer ?
#
loop_
_entity_poly.entity_id
_entity_poly.type
_entity_poly.pdbx_seq_one_letter_code
_entity_poly.pdbx_strand_id
1 'polypeptide(L)' 'MTRLLVAIILVAVLFGLTAVAGLVWAIRRGQFRNLTAGARSIFDNEEPVGRPTDAFPPPREEE' A
#
# COMPACT_ATOMS: atom_id res chain seq x y z
N MET A 1 -13.36 11.98 34.56
CA MET A 1 -13.49 12.24 33.11
C MET A 1 -12.18 12.71 32.48
N THR A 2 -11.61 13.85 32.89
CA THR A 2 -10.46 14.49 32.23
C THR A 2 -9.19 13.61 32.14
N ARG A 3 -8.84 12.89 33.22
CA ARG A 3 -7.66 12.00 33.23
C ARG A 3 -7.78 10.85 32.23
N LEU A 4 -8.98 10.31 32.05
CA LEU A 4 -9.25 9.26 31.08
C LEU A 4 -9.09 9.80 29.65
N LEU A 5 -9.64 10.99 29.37
CA LEU A 5 -9.48 11.62 28.05
C LEU A 5 -8.01 11.90 27.72
N VAL A 6 -7.24 12.41 28.68
CA VAL A 6 -5.80 12.61 28.51
C VAL A 6 -5.08 11.29 28.22
N ALA A 7 -5.41 10.21 28.96
CA ALA A 7 -4.83 8.89 28.69
C ALA A 7 -5.16 8.37 27.29
N ILE A 8 -6.42 8.51 26.84
CA ILE A 8 -6.84 8.10 25.48
C ILE A 8 -6.07 8.87 24.42
N ILE A 9 -5.94 10.20 24.57
CA ILE A 9 -5.21 11.03 23.62
C ILE A 9 -3.74 10.63 23.57
N LEU A 10 -3.10 10.41 24.72
CA LEU A 10 -1.70 9.98 24.77
C LEU A 10 -1.47 8.64 24.07
N VAL A 11 -2.37 7.68 24.30
CA VAL A 11 -2.33 6.38 23.61
C VAL A 11 -2.50 6.56 22.11
N ALA A 12 -3.49 7.34 21.67
CA ALA A 12 -3.73 7.59 20.25
C ALA A 12 -2.51 8.24 19.57
N VAL A 13 -1.90 9.24 20.22
CA VAL A 13 -0.68 9.89 19.70
C VAL A 13 0.48 8.89 19.64
N LEU A 14 0.69 8.09 20.67
CA LEU A 14 1.76 7.09 20.68
C LEU A 14 1.60 6.06 19.56
N PHE A 15 0.38 5.54 19.36
CA PHE A 15 0.08 4.61 18.27
C PHE A 15 0.24 5.27 16.90
N GLY A 16 -0.24 6.51 16.73
CA GLY A 16 -0.08 7.25 15.49
C GLY A 16 1.39 7.48 15.13
N LEU A 17 2.21 7.90 16.09
CA LEU A 17 3.65 8.08 15.89
C LEU A 17 4.35 6.76 15.55
N THR A 18 3.97 5.67 16.23
CA THR A 18 4.51 4.33 15.98
C THR A 18 4.15 3.84 14.57
N ALA A 19 2.91 4.07 14.12
CA ALA A 19 2.46 3.72 12.78
C ALA A 19 3.23 4.48 11.69
N VAL A 20 3.40 5.80 11.86
CA VAL A 20 4.19 6.62 10.92
C VAL A 20 5.65 6.17 10.91
N ALA A 21 6.27 5.94 12.07
CA ALA A 21 7.64 5.46 12.16
C ALA A 21 7.81 4.08 11.48
N GLY A 22 6.87 3.16 11.71
CA GLY A 22 6.84 1.85 11.07
C GLY A 22 6.69 1.94 9.56
N LEU A 23 5.81 2.82 9.07
CA LEU A 23 5.64 3.07 7.64
C LEU A 23 6.91 3.64 6.99
N VAL A 24 7.53 4.65 7.61
CA VAL A 24 8.79 5.24 7.14
C VAL A 24 9.90 4.19 7.10
N TRP A 25 10.00 3.36 8.14
CA TRP A 25 10.94 2.25 8.17
C TRP A 25 10.70 1.24 7.04
N ALA A 26 9.44 0.85 6.81
CA ALA A 26 9.07 -0.11 5.78
C ALA A 26 9.39 0.41 4.37
N ILE A 27 9.11 1.69 4.10
CA ILE A 27 9.48 2.36 2.85
C ILE A 27 11.00 2.36 2.68
N ARG A 28 11.76 2.78 3.70
CA ARG A 28 13.24 2.82 3.63
C ARG A 28 13.88 1.45 3.44
N ARG A 29 13.27 0.39 3.99
CA ARG A 29 13.72 -1.00 3.81
C ARG A 29 13.23 -1.64 2.52
N GLY A 30 12.47 -0.91 1.70
CA GLY A 30 11.97 -1.42 0.42
C GLY A 30 10.94 -2.54 0.58
N GLN A 31 10.21 -2.59 1.70
CA GLN A 31 9.16 -3.61 1.94
C GLN A 31 8.05 -3.55 0.87
N PHE A 32 7.88 -2.40 0.22
CA PHE A 32 6.91 -2.20 -0.86
C PHE A 32 7.51 -2.34 -2.28
N ARG A 33 8.78 -2.75 -2.43
CA ARG A 33 9.47 -2.72 -3.74
C ARG A 33 8.92 -3.72 -4.76
N ASN A 34 8.26 -4.79 -4.33
CA ASN A 34 7.79 -5.88 -5.20
C ASN A 34 6.31 -6.23 -4.98
N LEU A 35 5.48 -5.24 -4.64
CA LEU A 35 4.04 -5.46 -4.47
C LEU A 35 3.39 -6.06 -5.73
N THR A 36 3.83 -5.61 -6.91
CA THR A 36 3.36 -6.16 -8.19
C THR A 36 3.70 -7.65 -8.36
N ALA A 37 4.87 -8.09 -7.89
CA ALA A 37 5.26 -9.50 -7.97
C ALA A 37 4.39 -10.37 -7.05
N GLY A 38 4.09 -9.90 -5.84
CA GLY A 38 3.14 -10.57 -4.94
C GLY A 38 1.71 -10.59 -5.51
N ALA A 39 1.25 -9.48 -6.10
CA ALA A 39 -0.06 -9.44 -6.77
C ALA A 39 -0.13 -10.41 -7.96
N ARG A 40 1.00 -10.68 -8.62
CA ARG A 40 1.09 -11.60 -9.75
C ARG A 40 1.32 -13.06 -9.34
N SER A 41 1.58 -13.35 -8.07
CA SER A 41 1.93 -14.71 -7.63
C SER A 41 0.78 -15.71 -7.68
N ILE A 42 -0.45 -15.22 -7.84
CA ILE A 42 -1.65 -16.06 -7.99
C ILE A 42 -1.80 -16.61 -9.42
N PHE A 43 -1.13 -16.00 -10.40
CA PHE A 43 -1.21 -16.38 -11.80
C PHE A 43 -0.12 -17.38 -12.13
N ASP A 44 -0.42 -18.30 -13.04
CA ASP A 44 0.50 -19.34 -13.49
C ASP A 44 0.42 -19.52 -15.01
N ASN A 45 0.93 -20.65 -15.51
CA ASN A 45 0.94 -20.92 -16.94
C ASN A 45 -0.44 -21.30 -17.49
N GLU A 46 -1.35 -21.79 -16.65
CA GLU A 46 -2.72 -22.13 -17.03
C GLU A 46 -3.61 -20.88 -17.00
N GLU A 47 -3.40 -20.00 -16.01
CA GLU A 47 -4.10 -18.71 -15.88
C GLU A 47 -3.11 -17.53 -15.84
N PRO A 48 -2.70 -17.01 -17.02
CA PRO A 48 -1.75 -15.91 -17.10
C PRO A 48 -2.39 -14.54 -16.82
N VAL A 49 -1.55 -13.56 -16.45
CA VAL A 49 -1.99 -12.17 -16.24
C VAL A 49 -2.64 -11.62 -17.52
N GLY A 50 -3.88 -11.14 -17.41
CA GLY A 50 -4.64 -10.53 -18.50
C GLY A 50 -4.09 -9.19 -19.00
N ARG A 51 -4.72 -8.64 -20.05
CA ARG A 51 -4.38 -7.32 -20.64
C ARG A 51 -5.42 -6.27 -20.24
N PRO A 52 -5.01 -5.04 -19.87
CA PRO A 52 -5.95 -3.94 -19.68
C PRO A 52 -6.75 -3.69 -20.98
N THR A 53 -8.08 -3.66 -20.87
CA THR A 53 -8.99 -3.40 -22.00
C THR A 53 -9.57 -1.99 -21.99
N ASP A 54 -9.41 -1.27 -20.88
CA ASP A 54 -9.83 0.11 -20.71
C ASP A 54 -8.61 0.98 -20.42
N ALA A 55 -8.56 2.16 -21.05
CA ALA A 55 -7.48 3.11 -20.90
C ALA A 55 -8.02 4.54 -21.06
N PHE A 56 -7.68 5.40 -20.10
CA PHE A 56 -7.88 6.84 -20.22
C PHE A 56 -6.58 7.59 -19.90
N PRO A 57 -6.10 8.48 -20.79
CA PRO A 57 -6.63 8.76 -22.13
C PRO A 57 -6.50 7.52 -23.06
N PRO A 58 -7.30 7.45 -24.15
CA PRO A 58 -7.16 6.37 -25.12
C PRO A 58 -5.73 6.36 -25.68
N PRO A 59 -5.12 5.19 -25.91
CA PRO A 59 -3.81 5.10 -26.52
C PRO A 59 -3.83 5.79 -27.89
N ARG A 60 -2.76 6.53 -28.22
CA ARG A 60 -2.59 7.07 -29.57
C ARG A 60 -2.52 5.92 -30.56
N GLU A 61 -3.40 5.92 -31.56
CA GLU A 61 -3.21 5.09 -32.74
C GLU A 61 -1.92 5.57 -33.42
N GLU A 62 -0.88 4.74 -33.42
CA GLU A 62 0.32 4.99 -34.21
C GLU A 62 0.05 4.38 -35.60
N GLU A 63 -0.18 5.25 -36.60
CA GLU A 63 -0.33 4.91 -38.03
C GLU A 63 0.93 4.23 -38.61
#